data_AF-A0A944MVT7-F1
#
_entry.id   AF-A0A944MVT7-F1
#
_cell.length_a   1.000
_cell.length_b   1.000
_cell.length_c   1.000
_cell.angle_alpha   90.00
_cell.angle_beta   90.00
_cell.angle_gamma   90.00
#
_symmetry.space_group_name_H-M   'P 1'
#
loop_
_entity.id
_entity.type
_entity.pdbx_description
1 polymer ?
#
loop_
_entity_poly.entity_id
_entity_poly.type
_entity_poly.pdbx_seq_one_letter_code
_entity_poly.pdbx_strand_id
1 'polypeptide(L)'
;TLLHGEAVSLGMMAAVRLACSLDLLDQTVVERQQKLLETLGLPVVTPVLNDIDPDDFLKIMARDKKTVGGNLRFVLPDKIGHVEIIDRIDQMLVTSAIKTVCLTT
;
A
#
# COMPACT_ATOMS: atom_id res chain seq x y z
N THR A 1 -9.43 -12.59 10.09
CA THR A 1 -9.32 -11.21 10.63
C THR A 1 -7.86 -10.88 10.83
N LEU A 2 -7.45 -9.64 10.58
CA LEU A 2 -6.06 -9.18 10.77
C LEU A 2 -5.94 -8.38 12.07
N LEU A 3 -4.83 -8.52 12.78
CA LEU A 3 -4.45 -7.60 13.84
C LEU A 3 -4.12 -6.22 13.26
N HIS A 4 -4.25 -5.16 14.07
CA HIS A 4 -4.00 -3.80 13.60
C HIS A 4 -2.59 -3.64 13.01
N GLY A 5 -1.55 -4.15 13.69
CA GLY A 5 -0.17 -4.08 13.20
C GLY A 5 0.06 -4.85 11.90
N GLU A 6 -0.62 -5.98 11.70
CA GLU A 6 -0.56 -6.76 10.47
C GLU A 6 -1.18 -5.99 9.30
N ALA A 7 -2.36 -5.39 9.52
CA ALA A 7 -3.01 -4.54 8.53
C ALA A 7 -2.15 -3.31 8.16
N VAL A 8 -1.49 -2.70 9.15
CA VAL A 8 -0.56 -1.57 8.92
C VAL A 8 0.65 -2.03 8.09
N SER A 9 1.25 -3.17 8.40
CA SER A 9 2.38 -3.72 7.65
C SER A 9 2.06 -3.93 6.17
N LEU A 10 0.90 -4.53 5.87
CA LEU A 10 0.42 -4.73 4.50
C LEU A 10 0.16 -3.40 3.80
N GLY A 11 -0.44 -2.43 4.49
CA GLY A 11 -0.65 -1.07 3.97
C GLY A 11 0.66 -0.36 3.65
N MET A 12 1.68 -0.50 4.50
CA MET A 12 3.03 0.04 4.24
C MET A 12 3.66 -0.59 3.00
N MET A 13 3.49 -1.91 2.81
CA MET A 13 3.99 -2.60 1.62
C MET A 13 3.28 -2.18 0.34
N ALA A 14 1.96 -2.03 0.36
CA ALA A 14 1.22 -1.48 -0.77
C ALA A 14 1.66 -0.04 -1.08
N ALA A 15 1.86 0.80 -0.05
CA ALA A 15 2.26 2.20 -0.23
C ALA A 15 3.67 2.34 -0.82
N VAL A 16 4.67 1.59 -0.33
CA VAL A 16 6.04 1.69 -0.86
C VAL A 16 6.14 1.15 -2.30
N ARG A 17 5.35 0.12 -2.64
CA ARG A 17 5.28 -0.42 -4.01
C ARG A 17 4.57 0.56 -4.95
N LEU A 18 3.51 1.23 -4.48
CA LEU A 18 2.86 2.30 -5.24
C LEU A 18 3.83 3.46 -5.49
N ALA A 19 4.60 3.87 -4.49
CA ALA A 19 5.61 4.91 -4.63
C ALA A 19 6.69 4.55 -5.66
N CYS A 20 7.16 3.29 -5.65
CA CYS A 20 8.10 2.79 -6.64
C CYS A 20 7.52 2.80 -8.06
N SER A 21 6.25 2.39 -8.24
CA SER A 21 5.56 2.42 -9.53
C SER A 21 5.29 3.84 -10.06
N LEU A 22 5.43 4.85 -9.20
CA LEU A 22 5.33 6.27 -9.54
C LEU A 22 6.71 6.93 -9.68
N ASP A 23 7.79 6.15 -9.72
CA ASP A 23 9.18 6.59 -9.81
C ASP A 23 9.61 7.57 -8.68
N LEU A 24 8.93 7.51 -7.52
CA LEU A 24 9.27 8.37 -6.37
C LEU A 24 10.50 7.86 -5.62
N LEU A 25 10.75 6.56 -5.67
CA LEU A 25 11.87 5.87 -5.02
C LEU A 25 12.26 4.62 -5.80
N ASP A 26 13.45 4.10 -5.51
CA ASP A 26 13.97 2.90 -6.14
C ASP A 26 13.47 1.61 -5.47
N GLN A 27 13.47 0.53 -6.24
CA GLN A 27 13.16 -0.83 -5.79
C GLN A 27 13.99 -1.27 -4.56
N THR A 28 15.19 -0.72 -4.39
CA THR A 28 16.05 -1.02 -3.22
C THR A 28 15.41 -0.61 -1.89
N VAL A 29 14.58 0.45 -1.87
CA VAL A 29 13.85 0.89 -0.67
C VAL A 29 12.70 -0.05 -0.37
N VAL A 30 12.00 -0.55 -1.40
CA VAL A 30 10.95 -1.56 -1.27
C VAL A 30 11.51 -2.82 -0.62
N GLU A 31 12.63 -3.34 -1.13
CA GLU A 31 13.29 -4.54 -0.60
C GLU A 31 13.75 -4.35 0.85
N ARG A 32 14.32 -3.18 1.16
CA ARG A 32 14.76 -2.85 2.52
C ARG A 32 13.58 -2.82 3.49
N GLN A 33 12.45 -2.21 3.11
CA GLN A 33 11.25 -2.17 3.95
C GLN A 33 10.67 -3.57 4.16
N GLN A 34 10.56 -4.36 3.09
CA GLN A 34 10.08 -5.74 3.15
C GLN A 34 10.91 -6.56 4.13
N LYS A 35 12.23 -6.55 3.98
CA LYS A 35 13.15 -7.28 4.85
C LYS A 35 13.02 -6.87 6.32
N LEU A 36 12.82 -5.58 6.58
CA LEU A 36 12.61 -5.08 7.94
C LEU A 36 11.32 -5.63 8.55
N LEU A 37 10.20 -5.55 7.83
CA LEU A 37 8.90 -6.04 8.30
C LEU A 37 8.93 -7.56 8.54
N GLU A 38 9.54 -8.32 7.64
CA GLU A 38 9.76 -9.76 7.80
C GLU A 38 10.62 -10.08 9.03
N THR A 39 11.69 -9.31 9.28
CA THR A 39 12.55 -9.48 10.47
C THR A 39 11.78 -9.21 11.77
N LEU A 40 10.80 -8.31 11.74
CA LEU A 40 9.90 -8.01 12.86
C LEU A 40 8.76 -9.03 13.00
N GLY A 41 8.70 -10.05 12.13
CA GLY A 41 7.63 -11.06 12.13
C GLY A 41 6.29 -10.54 11.63
N LEU A 42 6.27 -9.42 10.90
CA LEU A 42 5.05 -8.83 10.34
C LEU A 42 4.77 -9.37 8.93
N PRO A 43 3.50 -9.57 8.57
CA PRO A 43 3.13 -10.03 7.25
C PRO A 43 3.37 -8.95 6.20
N VAL A 44 3.94 -9.34 5.07
CA VAL A 44 4.15 -8.50 3.88
C VAL A 44 3.21 -8.86 2.73
N VAL A 45 2.56 -10.01 2.83
CA VAL A 45 1.47 -10.50 1.97
C VAL A 45 0.44 -11.23 2.85
N THR A 46 -0.81 -11.33 2.41
CA THR A 46 -1.82 -12.12 3.12
C THR A 46 -2.89 -12.69 2.19
N PRO A 47 -3.23 -13.99 2.32
CA PRO A 47 -4.32 -14.59 1.56
C PRO A 47 -5.70 -14.12 2.04
N VAL A 48 -5.79 -13.48 3.21
CA VAL A 48 -7.05 -12.98 3.78
C VAL A 48 -7.73 -11.97 2.85
N LEU A 49 -6.96 -11.32 1.98
CA LEU A 49 -7.45 -10.32 1.02
C LEU A 49 -7.67 -10.89 -0.39
N ASN A 50 -7.47 -12.21 -0.61
CA ASN A 50 -7.63 -12.82 -1.94
C ASN A 50 -9.07 -12.82 -2.44
N ASP A 51 -10.03 -12.95 -1.54
CA ASP A 51 -11.46 -13.01 -1.87
C ASP A 51 -12.11 -11.61 -1.92
N ILE A 52 -11.33 -10.54 -1.69
CA ILE A 52 -11.83 -9.17 -1.71
C ILE A 52 -11.53 -8.57 -3.09
N ASP A 53 -12.57 -8.13 -3.78
CA ASP A 53 -12.42 -7.39 -5.02
C ASP A 53 -11.62 -6.09 -4.75
N PRO A 54 -10.51 -5.85 -5.47
CA PRO A 54 -9.77 -4.60 -5.35
C PRO A 54 -10.64 -3.34 -5.55
N ASP A 55 -11.71 -3.43 -6.34
CA ASP A 55 -12.66 -2.32 -6.51
C ASP A 55 -13.46 -2.07 -5.23
N ASP A 56 -13.73 -3.10 -4.42
CA ASP A 56 -14.34 -2.94 -3.11
C ASP A 56 -13.36 -2.31 -2.11
N PHE A 57 -12.07 -2.60 -2.23
CA PHE A 57 -11.02 -1.90 -1.51
C PHE A 57 -11.03 -0.39 -1.83
N LEU A 58 -11.07 -0.03 -3.12
CA LEU A 58 -11.16 1.37 -3.54
C LEU A 58 -12.42 2.05 -3.00
N LYS A 59 -13.57 1.38 -3.02
CA LYS A 59 -14.82 1.91 -2.45
C LYS A 59 -14.73 2.13 -0.95
N ILE A 60 -14.10 1.22 -0.21
CA ILE A 60 -13.88 1.34 1.23
C ILE A 60 -12.94 2.53 1.52
N MET A 61 -11.84 2.64 0.79
CA MET A 61 -10.90 3.76 0.92
C MET A 61 -11.54 5.10 0.55
N ALA A 62 -12.42 5.11 -0.46
CA ALA A 62 -13.13 6.32 -0.88
C ALA A 62 -14.15 6.82 0.16
N ARG A 63 -14.65 5.94 1.02
CA ARG A 63 -15.51 6.29 2.17
C ARG A 63 -14.74 6.89 3.35
N ASP A 64 -13.41 6.72 3.39
CA ASP A 64 -12.58 7.35 4.40
C ASP A 64 -12.46 8.87 4.16
N LYS A 65 -12.41 9.66 5.23
CA LYS A 65 -12.50 11.14 5.24
C LYS A 65 -11.31 11.87 4.57
N LYS A 66 -10.42 11.15 3.88
CA LYS A 66 -9.24 11.69 3.18
C LYS A 66 -9.51 12.06 1.72
N THR A 67 -10.76 11.96 1.27
CA THR A 67 -11.17 12.42 -0.07
C THR A 67 -11.49 13.91 -0.05
N VAL A 68 -10.70 14.71 -0.77
CA VAL A 68 -11.03 16.12 -1.07
C VAL A 68 -11.45 16.20 -2.53
N GLY A 69 -12.73 16.50 -2.76
CA GLY A 69 -13.28 16.58 -4.12
C GLY A 69 -13.35 15.24 -4.86
N GLY A 70 -13.47 14.11 -4.14
CA GLY A 70 -13.59 12.77 -4.73
C GLY A 70 -12.28 12.07 -5.06
N ASN A 71 -11.13 12.73 -4.87
CA ASN A 71 -9.81 12.13 -5.13
C ASN A 71 -9.22 11.54 -3.84
N LEU A 72 -8.74 10.30 -3.92
CA LEU A 72 -8.01 9.64 -2.84
C LEU A 72 -6.65 10.32 -2.64
N ARG A 73 -6.27 10.51 -1.37
CA ARG A 73 -4.96 11.02 -0.95
C ARG A 73 -4.16 9.91 -0.29
N PHE A 74 -2.93 9.74 -0.73
CA PHE A 74 -2.00 8.73 -0.22
C PHE A 74 -0.79 9.40 0.40
N VAL A 75 -0.32 8.85 1.51
CA VAL A 75 0.98 9.20 2.09
C VAL A 75 1.98 8.21 1.51
N LEU A 76 2.85 8.68 0.63
CA LEU A 76 3.81 7.84 -0.09
C LEU A 76 5.23 8.23 0.27
N PRO A 77 6.11 7.28 0.60
CA PRO A 77 7.53 7.57 0.77
C PRO A 77 8.17 7.95 -0.56
N ASP A 78 9.06 8.93 -0.56
CA ASP A 78 9.91 9.33 -1.70
C ASP A 78 11.41 9.07 -1.40
N LYS A 79 11.77 8.98 -0.12
CA LYS A 79 13.08 8.54 0.38
C LYS A 79 12.94 8.09 1.82
N ILE A 80 13.96 7.41 2.32
CA ILE A 80 13.98 6.99 3.73
C ILE A 80 13.91 8.23 4.64
N GLY A 81 12.91 8.23 5.53
CA GLY A 81 12.68 9.31 6.50
C GLY A 81 11.85 10.47 5.97
N HIS A 82 11.28 10.38 4.76
CA HIS A 82 10.42 11.40 4.19
C HIS A 82 9.23 10.79 3.44
N VAL A 83 8.13 11.53 3.39
CA VAL A 83 6.88 11.14 2.72
C VAL A 83 6.23 12.36 2.09
N GLU A 84 5.53 12.14 1.00
CA GLU A 84 4.72 13.13 0.31
C GLU A 84 3.24 12.74 0.35
N ILE A 85 2.36 13.75 0.36
CA ILE A 85 0.92 13.53 0.23
C ILE A 85 0.56 13.71 -1.25
N ILE A 86 0.23 12.61 -1.91
CA ILE A 86 -0.06 12.58 -3.34
C ILE A 86 -1.53 12.24 -3.55
N ASP A 87 -2.18 12.98 -4.43
CA ASP A 87 -3.55 12.75 -4.83
C ASP A 87 -3.67 12.52 -6.35
N ARG A 88 -4.88 12.19 -6.81
CA ARG A 88 -5.17 11.96 -8.25
C ARG A 88 -4.29 10.89 -8.91
N ILE A 89 -3.91 9.88 -8.15
CA ILE A 89 -3.20 8.70 -8.66
C ILE A 89 -4.17 7.86 -9.50
N ASP A 90 -3.69 7.32 -10.62
CA ASP A 90 -4.44 6.36 -11.44
C ASP A 90 -4.91 5.18 -10.58
N GLN A 91 -6.21 4.91 -10.58
CA GLN A 91 -6.83 3.83 -9.83
C GLN A 91 -6.23 2.46 -10.20
N MET A 92 -5.79 2.26 -11.45
CA MET A 92 -5.14 1.02 -11.86
C MET A 92 -3.81 0.79 -11.13
N LEU A 93 -3.02 1.85 -10.90
CA LEU A 93 -1.77 1.77 -10.14
C LEU A 93 -2.04 1.44 -8.67
N VAL A 94 -3.04 2.10 -8.08
CA VAL A 94 -3.47 1.82 -6.70
C VAL A 94 -3.91 0.36 -6.56
N THR A 95 -4.78 -0.11 -7.45
CA THR A 95 -5.27 -1.49 -7.46
C THR A 95 -4.13 -2.50 -7.67
N SER A 96 -3.21 -2.21 -8.59
CA SER A 96 -2.03 -3.05 -8.80
C SER A 96 -1.18 -3.17 -7.53
N ALA A 97 -0.92 -2.05 -6.85
CA ALA A 97 -0.17 -2.03 -5.60
C ALA A 97 -0.85 -2.83 -4.48
N ILE A 98 -2.18 -2.73 -4.34
CA ILE A 98 -2.95 -3.52 -3.37
C ILE A 98 -2.85 -5.02 -3.69
N LYS A 99 -2.99 -5.41 -4.97
CA LYS A 99 -2.88 -6.83 -5.37
C LYS A 99 -1.54 -7.45 -4.99
N THR A 100 -0.46 -6.67 -4.98
CA THR A 100 0.86 -7.19 -4.60
C THR A 100 0.95 -7.70 -3.16
N VAL A 101 0.05 -7.27 -2.27
CA VAL A 101 0.00 -7.72 -0.88
C VAL A 101 -1.11 -8.75 -0.61
N CYS A 102 -1.96 -9.05 -1.59
CA CYS A 102 -2.96 -10.11 -1.50
C CYS A 102 -2.36 -11.49 -1.83
N LEU A 103 -1.52 -11.56 -2.86
CA LEU A 103 -1.03 -12.83 -3.37
C LEU A 103 0.15 -13.36 -2.55
N THR A 104 0.04 -14.60 -2.05
CA THR A 104 1.21 -15.40 -1.66
C THR A 104 1.90 -15.88 -2.94
N THR A 105 3.19 -15.52 -3.12
CA THR A 105 4.03 -16.23 -4.09
C THR A 105 4.30 -17.64 -3.60
#